data_AF-A0A353D1B8-F1
#
_entry.id   AF-A0A353D1B8-F1
#
_cell.length_a   1.000
_cell.length_b   1.000
_cell.length_c   1.000
_cell.angle_alpha   90.00
_cell.angle_beta   90.00
_cell.angle_gamma   90.00
#
_symmetry.space_group_name_H-M   'P 1'
#
loop_
_entity.id
_entity.type
_entity.pdbx_description
1 polymer ?
#
loop_
_entity_poly.entity_id
_entity_poly.type
_entity_poly.pdbx_seq_one_letter_code
_entity_poly.pdbx_strand_id
1 'polypeptide(L)'
;MDFLTFKSFISTEVLIIFYYIGAVILPVCVWFLFAWLIRKYSLVDAAYKKGKETIWKSLNRKQQTMLIILFISLFLFMELFWRMLFEFLIAYMQMRDALLQAQL
;
A
#
# COMPACT_ATOMS: atom_id res chain seq x y z
N MET A 1 -20.31 1.60 23.23
CA MET A 1 -19.79 0.49 22.39
C MET A 1 -19.78 1.00 20.95
N ASP A 2 -19.12 2.14 20.70
CA ASP A 2 -19.35 2.95 19.49
C ASP A 2 -18.05 3.32 18.76
N PHE A 3 -16.95 2.69 19.14
CA PHE A 3 -15.63 2.91 18.55
C PHE A 3 -15.53 2.43 17.09
N LEU A 4 -16.50 1.59 16.66
CA LEU A 4 -16.63 1.00 15.33
C LEU A 4 -17.80 1.58 14.52
N THR A 5 -18.34 2.75 14.86
CA THR A 5 -19.27 3.40 13.92
C THR A 5 -18.49 4.00 12.76
N PHE A 6 -19.04 3.88 11.55
CA PHE A 6 -18.52 4.43 10.29
C PHE A 6 -18.07 5.91 10.41
N LYS A 7 -18.68 6.67 11.32
CA LYS A 7 -18.36 8.07 11.64
C LYS A 7 -17.03 8.24 12.38
N SER A 8 -16.62 7.27 13.21
CA SER A 8 -15.33 7.25 13.92
C SER A 8 -14.21 6.73 13.01
N PHE A 9 -14.49 5.66 12.24
CA PHE A 9 -13.51 5.02 11.35
C PHE A 9 -13.12 5.87 10.13
N ILE A 10 -14.03 6.72 9.66
CA ILE A 10 -13.81 7.65 8.53
C ILE A 10 -13.76 9.10 9.03
N SER A 11 -13.48 9.33 10.32
CA SER A 11 -13.16 10.67 10.80
C SER A 11 -11.85 11.14 10.15
N THR A 12 -11.77 12.43 9.82
CA THR A 12 -10.58 13.06 9.23
C THR A 12 -9.30 12.74 10.01
N GLU A 13 -9.36 12.73 11.35
CA GLU A 13 -8.22 12.43 12.21
C GLU A 13 -7.74 10.98 12.04
N VAL A 14 -8.67 10.03 11.96
CA VAL A 14 -8.36 8.61 11.76
C VAL A 14 -7.80 8.36 10.36
N LEU A 15 -8.34 9.02 9.34
CA LEU A 15 -7.82 8.92 7.98
C LEU A 15 -6.39 9.47 7.85
N ILE A 16 -6.06 10.57 8.52
CA ILE A 16 -4.70 11.11 8.56
C ILE A 16 -3.75 10.14 9.26
N ILE A 17 -4.18 9.55 10.38
CA ILE A 17 -3.40 8.52 11.07
C ILE A 17 -3.16 7.33 10.14
N PHE A 18 -4.20 6.80 9.49
CA PHE A 18 -4.08 5.72 8.50
C PHE A 18 -3.24 6.08 7.28
N TYR A 19 -3.23 7.34 6.86
CA TYR A 19 -2.40 7.82 5.76
C TYR A 19 -0.90 7.67 6.11
N TYR A 20 -0.48 8.17 7.27
CA TYR A 20 0.92 8.08 7.70
C TYR A 20 1.31 6.67 8.16
N ILE A 21 0.42 6.00 8.89
CA ILE A 21 0.61 4.61 9.31
C ILE A 21 0.69 3.71 8.08
N GLY A 22 -0.21 3.85 7.12
CA GLY A 22 -0.20 3.07 5.87
C GLY A 22 1.10 3.25 5.11
N ALA A 23 1.63 4.47 4.98
CA ALA A 23 2.89 4.71 4.28
C ALA A 23 4.10 3.97 4.89
N VAL A 24 4.12 3.78 6.22
CA VAL A 24 5.26 3.15 6.92
C VAL A 24 5.02 1.68 7.26
N ILE A 25 3.84 1.35 7.79
CA ILE A 25 3.49 0.01 8.26
C ILE A 25 3.25 -0.93 7.09
N LEU A 26 2.66 -0.46 5.98
CA LEU A 26 2.34 -1.32 4.84
C LEU A 26 3.61 -1.89 4.17
N PRO A 27 4.68 -1.13 3.83
CA PRO A 27 5.90 -1.72 3.29
C PRO A 27 6.61 -2.65 4.27
N VAL A 28 6.62 -2.33 5.57
CA VAL A 28 7.23 -3.17 6.61
C VAL A 28 6.47 -4.48 6.80
N CYS A 29 5.13 -4.43 6.89
CA CYS A 29 4.28 -5.61 7.01
C CYS A 29 4.37 -6.50 5.78
N VAL A 30 4.35 -5.92 4.57
CA VAL A 30 4.50 -6.68 3.32
C VAL A 30 5.86 -7.36 3.29
N TRP A 31 6.94 -6.66 3.62
CA TRP A 31 8.29 -7.24 3.69
C TRP A 31 8.36 -8.39 4.68
N PHE A 32 7.85 -8.19 5.90
CA PHE A 32 7.85 -9.21 6.94
C PHE A 32 7.02 -10.44 6.56
N LEU A 33 5.80 -10.24 6.05
CA LEU A 33 4.93 -11.32 5.59
C LEU A 33 5.56 -12.11 4.44
N PHE A 34 6.17 -11.43 3.47
CA PHE A 34 6.87 -12.11 2.36
C PHE A 34 8.06 -12.92 2.88
N ALA A 35 8.90 -12.33 3.73
CA ALA A 35 10.06 -13.01 4.31
C ALA A 35 9.64 -14.23 5.14
N TRP A 36 8.58 -14.09 5.92
CA TRP A 36 8.01 -15.17 6.71
C TRP A 36 7.41 -16.27 5.84
N LEU A 37 6.64 -15.91 4.81
CA LEU A 37 6.00 -16.85 3.90
C LEU A 37 7.04 -17.69 3.14
N ILE A 38 8.07 -17.04 2.60
CA ILE A 38 9.17 -17.71 1.90
C ILE A 38 9.90 -18.67 2.85
N ARG A 39 10.18 -18.25 4.09
CA ARG A 39 10.88 -19.09 5.07
C ARG A 39 10.04 -20.26 5.58
N LYS A 40 8.72 -20.07 5.70
CA LYS A 40 7.82 -21.07 6.28
C LYS A 40 7.54 -22.23 5.33
N TYR A 41 7.46 -21.96 4.03
CA TYR A 41 7.10 -22.97 3.03
C TYR A 41 8.30 -23.32 2.15
N SER A 42 8.89 -24.50 2.38
CA SER A 42 10.06 -25.00 1.64
C SER A 42 9.83 -25.07 0.11
N LEU A 43 8.60 -25.36 -0.32
CA LEU A 43 8.21 -25.33 -1.74
C LEU A 43 8.28 -23.91 -2.31
N VAL A 44 7.90 -22.90 -1.53
CA VAL A 44 7.93 -21.50 -1.94
C VAL A 44 9.38 -20.98 -1.98
N ASP A 45 10.23 -21.34 -1.01
CA ASP A 45 11.67 -21.01 -1.05
C ASP A 45 12.37 -21.63 -2.27
N ALA A 46 12.10 -22.91 -2.55
CA ALA A 46 12.69 -23.61 -3.68
C ALA A 46 12.22 -23.03 -5.02
N ALA A 47 10.92 -22.73 -5.16
CA ALA A 47 10.36 -22.10 -6.35
C ALA A 47 10.88 -20.66 -6.52
N TYR A 48 11.01 -19.90 -5.44
CA TYR A 48 11.54 -18.54 -5.46
C TYR A 48 13.00 -18.52 -5.94
N LYS A 49 13.86 -19.41 -5.41
CA LYS A 49 15.27 -19.52 -5.83
C LYS A 49 15.41 -19.93 -7.30
N LYS A 50 14.72 -20.99 -7.72
CA LYS A 50 14.78 -21.47 -9.11
C LYS A 50 14.19 -20.45 -10.08
N GLY A 51 13.05 -19.86 -9.75
CA GLY A 51 12.39 -18.83 -10.56
C GLY A 51 13.27 -17.59 -10.71
N LYS A 52 13.82 -17.07 -9.60
CA LYS A 52 14.75 -15.94 -9.63
C LYS A 52 15.94 -16.22 -10.52
N GLU A 53 16.59 -17.38 -10.37
CA GLU A 53 17.77 -17.73 -11.14
C GLU A 53 17.47 -17.90 -12.64
N THR A 54 16.33 -18.50 -12.97
CA THR A 54 15.89 -18.70 -14.36
C THR A 54 15.57 -17.37 -15.04
N ILE A 55 14.81 -16.50 -14.36
CA ILE A 55 14.44 -15.19 -14.87
C ILE A 55 15.70 -14.31 -15.02
N TRP A 56 16.59 -14.31 -14.03
CA TRP A 56 17.83 -13.50 -14.09
C TRP A 56 18.83 -13.99 -15.14
N LYS A 57 18.91 -15.29 -15.40
CA LYS A 57 19.77 -15.85 -16.47
C LYS A 57 19.18 -15.63 -17.86
N SER A 58 17.86 -15.59 -17.98
CA SER A 58 17.17 -15.40 -19.27
C SER A 58 17.10 -13.92 -19.69
N LEU A 59 17.06 -12.99 -18.72
CA LEU A 59 16.95 -11.57 -19.01
C LEU A 59 18.29 -10.89 -19.31
N ASN A 60 18.31 -10.10 -20.37
CA ASN A 60 19.44 -9.23 -20.70
C ASN A 60 19.52 -8.04 -19.72
N ARG A 61 20.72 -7.52 -19.43
CA ARG A 61 20.97 -6.39 -18.50
C ARG A 61 20.06 -5.18 -18.79
N LYS A 62 19.78 -4.86 -20.06
CA LYS A 62 18.85 -3.78 -20.44
C LYS A 62 17.41 -4.05 -20.01
N GLN A 63 16.93 -5.28 -20.16
CA GLN A 63 15.57 -5.67 -19.76
C GLN A 63 15.43 -5.72 -18.24
N GLN A 64 16.48 -6.11 -17.52
CA GLN A 64 16.51 -6.07 -16.04
C GLN A 64 16.35 -4.65 -15.53
N THR A 65 17.10 -3.70 -16.09
CA THR A 65 16.97 -2.28 -15.74
C THR A 65 15.57 -1.75 -16.07
N MET A 66 15.02 -2.09 -17.24
CA MET A 66 13.66 -1.68 -17.62
C MET A 66 12.59 -2.22 -16.67
N LEU A 67 12.69 -3.49 -16.25
CA LEU A 67 11.79 -4.07 -15.25
C LEU A 67 11.91 -3.39 -13.89
N ILE A 68 13.12 -3.07 -13.45
CA ILE A 68 13.33 -2.36 -12.18
C ILE A 68 12.72 -0.96 -12.25
N ILE A 69 12.94 -0.23 -13.35
CA ILE A 69 12.34 1.10 -13.57
C ILE A 69 10.82 1.01 -13.59
N LEU A 70 10.25 0.03 -14.30
CA LEU A 70 8.80 -0.19 -14.34
C LEU A 70 8.25 -0.48 -12.93
N PHE A 71 8.93 -1.32 -12.16
CA PHE A 71 8.52 -1.66 -10.80
C PHE A 71 8.55 -0.43 -9.88
N ILE A 72 9.62 0.36 -9.93
CA ILE A 72 9.73 1.62 -9.16
C ILE A 72 8.63 2.59 -9.59
N SER A 73 8.38 2.73 -10.90
CA SER A 73 7.31 3.58 -11.42
C SER A 73 5.95 3.16 -10.88
N LEU A 74 5.59 1.88 -11.00
CA LEU A 74 4.33 1.34 -10.46
C LEU A 74 4.19 1.54 -8.96
N PHE A 75 5.29 1.37 -8.21
CA PHE A 75 5.31 1.61 -6.77
C PHE A 75 4.99 3.08 -6.45
N LEU A 76 5.65 4.04 -7.13
CA LEU A 76 5.38 5.47 -6.96
C LEU A 76 3.94 5.83 -7.36
N PHE A 77 3.44 5.28 -8.46
CA PHE A 77 2.05 5.51 -8.87
C PHE A 77 1.04 4.99 -7.84
N MET A 78 1.29 3.82 -7.27
CA MET A 78 0.45 3.28 -6.21
C MET A 78 0.51 4.15 -4.94
N GLU A 79 1.69 4.64 -4.55
CA GLU A 79 1.82 5.57 -3.43
C GLU A 79 1.04 6.88 -3.65
N LEU A 80 1.16 7.46 -4.85
CA LEU A 80 0.41 8.66 -5.24
C LEU A 80 -1.10 8.40 -5.29
N PHE A 81 -1.52 7.27 -5.82
CA PHE A 81 -2.93 6.88 -5.88
C PHE A 81 -3.50 6.72 -4.47
N TRP A 82 -2.76 6.05 -3.57
CA TRP A 82 -3.11 5.93 -2.17
C TRP A 82 -3.26 7.30 -1.52
N ARG A 83 -2.26 8.19 -1.68
CA ARG A 83 -2.34 9.56 -1.16
C ARG A 83 -3.58 10.30 -1.67
N MET A 84 -3.84 10.25 -2.98
CA MET A 84 -4.99 10.92 -3.59
C MET A 84 -6.32 10.39 -3.06
N LEU A 85 -6.44 9.07 -2.87
CA LEU A 85 -7.64 8.44 -2.34
C LEU A 85 -7.91 8.87 -0.90
N PHE A 86 -6.89 8.93 -0.05
CA PHE A 86 -7.03 9.39 1.34
C PHE A 86 -7.34 10.89 1.43
N GLU A 87 -6.64 11.73 0.67
CA GLU A 87 -6.90 13.18 0.64
C GLU A 87 -8.31 13.50 0.13
N PHE A 88 -8.79 12.77 -0.90
CA PHE A 88 -10.16 12.91 -1.40
C PHE A 88 -11.20 12.54 -0.33
N LEU A 89 -11.01 11.41 0.35
CA LEU A 89 -11.94 10.98 1.41
C LEU A 89 -11.96 11.96 2.58
N ILE A 90 -10.81 12.52 2.97
CA ILE A 90 -10.73 13.56 4.01
C ILE A 90 -11.53 14.79 3.59
N ALA A 91 -11.28 15.31 2.39
CA ALA A 91 -11.95 16.49 1.87
C ALA A 91 -13.48 16.28 1.75
N TYR A 92 -13.89 15.10 1.30
CA TYR A 92 -15.30 14.72 1.22
C TYR A 92 -15.98 14.75 2.60
N MET A 93 -15.33 14.19 3.62
CA MET A 93 -15.87 14.20 4.99
C MET A 93 -15.95 15.62 5.56
N GLN A 94 -14.91 16.44 5.37
CA GLN A 94 -14.91 17.85 5.78
C GLN A 94 -16.03 18.64 5.13
N MET A 95 -16.26 18.45 3.83
CA MET A 95 -17.33 19.13 3.09
C MET A 95 -18.71 18.70 3.58
N ARG A 96 -18.90 17.40 3.86
CA ARG A 96 -20.14 16.86 4.43
C ARG A 96 -20.43 17.46 5.82
N ASP A 97 -19.42 17.54 6.68
CA ASP A 97 -19.60 18.08 8.03
C ASP A 97 -19.91 19.59 8.00
N ALA A 98 -19.27 20.34 7.10
CA ALA A 98 -19.58 21.76 6.88
C ALA A 98 -21.01 21.99 6.38
N LEU A 99 -21.50 21.14 5.46
CA LEU A 99 -22.88 21.18 4.99
C LEU A 99 -23.89 20.87 6.11
N LEU A 100 -23.59 19.91 6.97
CA LEU A 100 -24.45 19.58 8.11
C LEU A 100 -24.47 20.69 9.17
N GLN A 101 -23.36 21.39 9.40
CA GLN A 101 -23.31 22.55 10.29
C GLN A 101 -24.02 23.78 9.71
N ALA A 102 -23.96 24.00 8.40
CA ALA A 102 -24.62 25.14 7.75
C ALA A 102 -26.16 25.01 7.63
N GLN A 103 -26.72 23.81 7.87
CA GLN A 103 -28.17 23.56 7.88
C GLN A 103 -28.80 23.62 9.29
N LEU A 104 -28.01 23.86 10.34
CA LEU A 104 -28.45 24.13 11.71
C LEU A 104 -28.37 25.63 12.02
#